data_AF-A0A9N8QBQ6-F1
#
_entry.id   AF-A0A9N8QBQ6-F1
#
_cell.length_a   1.000
_cell.length_b   1.000
_cell.length_c   1.000
_cell.angle_alpha   90.00
_cell.angle_beta   90.00
_cell.angle_gamma   90.00
#
_symmetry.space_group_name_H-M   'P 1'
#
loop_
_entity.id
_entity.type
_entity.pdbx_description
1 polymer ?
#
loop_
_entity_poly.entity_id
_entity_poly.type
_entity_poly.pdbx_seq_one_letter_code
_entity_poly.pdbx_strand_id
1 'polypeptide(L)'
;ILDDYARKMRDAETESHEGKRKTEAVWPIMRITHARSRYIYDLYYKREKISRELYDWLLKEGYADANLIAKWKKQGYEKLCCVRCIQSTDMNYKGSTCICRVPKSDLKVGTLVECSHCGCRGCAASD
;
A
#
# COMPACT_ATOMS: atom_id res chain seq x y z
N ILE A 1 -2.62 19.31 0.29
CA ILE A 1 -2.74 17.87 0.69
C ILE A 1 -1.57 17.06 0.13
N LEU A 2 -1.29 17.10 -1.17
CA LEU A 2 -0.13 16.38 -1.73
C LEU A 2 1.21 16.84 -1.13
N ASP A 3 1.37 18.14 -0.86
CA ASP A 3 2.57 18.67 -0.17
C ASP A 3 2.73 18.14 1.26
N ASP A 4 1.62 17.84 1.94
CA ASP A 4 1.66 17.24 3.28
C ASP A 4 2.17 15.80 3.21
N TYR A 5 1.72 15.02 2.21
CA TYR A 5 2.30 13.70 1.96
C TYR A 5 3.78 13.78 1.57
N ALA A 6 4.18 14.77 0.77
CA ALA A 6 5.58 14.97 0.40
C ALA A 6 6.46 15.34 1.61
N ARG A 7 5.96 16.20 2.50
CA ARG A 7 6.63 16.51 3.77
C ARG A 7 6.75 15.26 4.65
N LYS A 8 5.64 14.56 4.89
CA LYS A 8 5.65 13.30 5.66
C LYS A 8 6.61 12.26 5.09
N MET A 9 6.75 12.20 3.76
CA MET A 9 7.69 11.31 3.09
C MET A 9 9.14 11.66 3.45
N ARG A 10 9.51 12.95 3.38
CA ARG A 10 10.85 13.41 3.78
C ARG A 10 11.12 13.17 5.26
N ASP A 11 10.12 13.40 6.11
CA ASP A 11 10.24 13.14 7.55
C ASP A 11 10.45 11.64 7.81
N ALA A 12 9.74 10.76 7.09
CA ALA A 12 9.90 9.31 7.19
C ALA A 12 11.25 8.81 6.64
N GLU A 13 11.79 9.44 5.60
CA GLU A 13 13.11 9.11 5.03
C GLU A 13 14.27 9.54 5.94
N THR A 14 14.07 10.57 6.75
CA THR A 14 15.07 11.09 7.70
C THR A 14 14.93 10.54 9.11
N GLU A 15 13.87 9.77 9.37
CA GLU A 15 13.60 9.19 10.69
C GLU A 15 14.72 8.21 11.10
N SER A 16 15.14 8.26 12.37
CA SER A 16 16.09 7.28 12.89
C SER A 16 15.51 5.86 12.84
N HIS A 17 16.37 4.92 12.48
CA HIS A 17 16.07 3.48 12.46
C HIS A 17 16.47 2.79 13.77
N GLU A 18 16.95 3.54 14.76
CA GLU A 18 17.37 3.00 16.05
C GLU A 18 16.20 2.33 16.78
N GLY A 19 16.42 1.12 17.29
CA GLY A 19 15.40 0.31 17.96
C GLY A 19 14.34 -0.32 17.05
N LYS A 20 14.36 -0.06 15.73
CA LYS A 20 13.44 -0.66 14.75
C LYS A 20 14.08 -1.87 14.07
N ARG A 21 13.25 -2.85 13.70
CA ARG A 21 13.68 -3.92 12.78
C ARG A 21 14.01 -3.30 11.42
N LYS A 22 14.95 -3.91 10.69
CA LYS A 22 15.34 -3.46 9.34
C LYS A 22 14.14 -3.27 8.40
N THR A 23 13.13 -4.13 8.51
CA THR A 23 11.90 -4.03 7.71
C THR A 23 10.98 -2.90 8.16
N GLU A 24 10.91 -2.62 9.46
CA GLU A 24 10.03 -1.62 10.05
C GLU A 24 10.39 -0.19 9.65
N ALA A 25 11.69 0.07 9.45
CA ALA A 25 12.18 1.36 8.99
C ALA A 25 11.48 1.84 7.70
N VAL A 26 11.10 0.91 6.81
CA VAL A 26 10.49 1.24 5.51
C VAL A 26 8.95 1.32 5.58
N TRP A 27 8.33 0.84 6.66
CA TRP A 27 6.87 0.79 6.75
C TRP A 27 6.18 2.16 6.69
N PRO A 28 6.68 3.23 7.34
CA PRO A 28 6.10 4.57 7.22
C PRO A 28 6.06 5.05 5.76
N ILE A 29 7.16 4.87 5.02
CA ILE A 29 7.29 5.21 3.59
C ILE A 29 6.24 4.48 2.76
N MET A 30 6.07 3.16 2.98
CA MET A 30 5.07 2.35 2.28
C MET A 30 3.63 2.81 2.58
N ARG A 31 3.34 3.15 3.85
CA ARG A 31 2.02 3.64 4.27
C ARG A 31 1.69 5.00 3.65
N ILE A 32 2.66 5.91 3.59
CA ILE A 32 2.50 7.22 2.95
C ILE A 32 2.23 7.05 1.46
N THR A 33 3.01 6.21 0.77
CA THR A 33 2.82 5.91 -0.66
C THR A 33 1.43 5.34 -0.95
N HIS A 34 0.98 4.39 -0.12
CA HIS A 34 -0.37 3.84 -0.22
C HIS A 34 -1.43 4.92 -0.01
N ALA A 35 -1.33 5.71 1.07
CA ALA A 35 -2.31 6.75 1.40
C ALA A 35 -2.40 7.83 0.32
N ARG A 36 -1.25 8.29 -0.20
CA ARG A 36 -1.17 9.27 -1.29
C ARG A 36 -1.81 8.72 -2.57
N SER A 37 -1.50 7.48 -2.93
CA SER A 37 -2.08 6.81 -4.10
C SER A 37 -3.58 6.62 -3.95
N ARG A 38 -4.05 6.26 -2.74
CA ARG A 38 -5.47 6.06 -2.46
C ARG A 38 -6.26 7.36 -2.53
N TYR A 39 -5.69 8.44 -2.02
CA TYR A 39 -6.27 9.77 -2.10
C TYR A 39 -6.52 10.18 -3.56
N ILE A 40 -5.54 10.00 -4.44
CA ILE A 40 -5.67 10.31 -5.87
C ILE A 40 -6.69 9.39 -6.55
N TYR A 41 -6.67 8.09 -6.23
CA TYR A 41 -7.66 7.13 -6.73
C TYR A 41 -9.10 7.53 -6.35
N ASP A 42 -9.34 7.89 -5.09
CA ASP A 42 -10.67 8.27 -4.62
C ASP A 42 -11.13 9.60 -5.24
N LEU A 43 -10.24 10.57 -5.45
CA LEU A 43 -10.57 11.83 -6.14
C LEU A 43 -11.05 11.60 -7.57
N TYR A 44 -10.44 10.67 -8.31
CA TYR A 44 -10.79 10.42 -9.70
C TYR A 44 -11.97 9.43 -9.84
N TYR A 45 -11.89 8.25 -9.22
CA TYR A 45 -12.85 7.16 -9.45
C TYR A 45 -14.07 7.15 -8.52
N LYS A 46 -14.02 7.82 -7.37
CA LYS A 46 -15.12 7.81 -6.38
C LYS A 46 -15.82 9.14 -6.28
N ARG A 47 -15.06 10.24 -6.23
CA ARG A 47 -15.60 11.59 -6.03
C ARG A 47 -15.67 12.42 -7.31
N GLU A 48 -15.00 11.98 -8.38
CA GLU A 48 -14.96 12.62 -9.69
C GLU A 48 -14.61 14.13 -9.61
N LYS A 49 -13.65 14.48 -8.75
CA LYS A 49 -13.24 15.86 -8.47
C LYS A 49 -12.07 16.37 -9.33
N ILE A 50 -11.44 15.50 -10.10
CA ILE A 50 -10.30 15.84 -10.96
C ILE A 50 -10.55 15.33 -12.38
N SER A 51 -10.04 16.06 -13.38
CA SER A 51 -10.11 15.65 -14.77
C SER A 51 -9.19 14.47 -15.06
N ARG A 52 -9.47 13.74 -16.15
CA ARG A 52 -8.60 12.68 -16.66
C ARG A 52 -7.18 13.20 -16.96
N GLU A 53 -7.07 14.37 -17.57
CA GLU A 53 -5.78 14.99 -17.90
C GLU A 53 -4.93 15.23 -16.65
N LEU A 54 -5.53 15.77 -15.59
CA LEU A 54 -4.82 15.98 -14.32
C LEU A 54 -4.46 14.65 -13.66
N TYR A 55 -5.37 13.66 -13.69
CA TYR A 55 -5.09 12.33 -13.15
C TYR A 55 -3.92 11.64 -13.87
N ASP A 56 -3.91 11.65 -15.20
CA ASP A 56 -2.86 11.04 -16.01
C ASP A 56 -1.51 11.78 -15.80
N TRP A 57 -1.52 13.11 -15.66
CA TRP A 57 -0.34 13.89 -15.29
C TRP A 57 0.19 13.54 -13.90
N LEU A 58 -0.68 13.42 -12.89
CA LEU A 58 -0.30 13.05 -11.53
C LEU A 58 0.35 11.65 -11.47
N LEU A 59 -0.13 10.70 -12.27
CA LEU A 59 0.49 9.38 -12.39
C LEU A 59 1.87 9.47 -13.05
N LYS A 60 2.02 10.27 -14.11
CA LYS A 60 3.28 10.45 -14.83
C LYS A 60 4.36 11.07 -13.94
N GLU A 61 4.00 12.04 -13.11
CA GLU A 61 4.90 12.69 -12.15
C GLU A 61 5.14 11.86 -10.86
N GLY A 62 4.57 10.66 -10.77
CA GLY A 62 4.83 9.75 -9.64
C GLY A 62 4.11 10.10 -8.34
N TYR A 63 3.08 10.96 -8.37
CA TYR A 63 2.27 11.24 -7.18
C TYR A 63 1.44 10.04 -6.72
N ALA A 64 1.15 9.09 -7.61
CA ALA A 64 0.47 7.85 -7.26
C ALA A 64 1.10 6.63 -7.95
N ASP A 65 1.01 5.47 -7.30
CA ASP A 65 1.48 4.21 -7.87
C ASP A 65 0.43 3.63 -8.84
N ALA A 66 0.74 3.74 -10.13
CA ALA A 66 -0.12 3.24 -11.21
C ALA A 66 -0.33 1.72 -11.14
N ASN A 67 0.68 0.95 -10.73
CA ASN A 67 0.59 -0.50 -10.62
C ASN A 67 -0.34 -0.90 -9.47
N LEU A 68 -0.23 -0.22 -8.32
CA LEU A 68 -1.11 -0.44 -7.19
C LEU A 68 -2.57 -0.09 -7.53
N ILE A 69 -2.79 1.05 -8.18
CA ILE A 69 -4.13 1.46 -8.62
C ILE A 69 -4.71 0.47 -9.64
N ALA A 70 -3.89 -0.05 -10.56
CA ALA A 70 -4.32 -1.08 -11.49
C ALA A 70 -4.81 -2.35 -10.78
N LYS A 71 -4.23 -2.69 -9.62
CA LYS A 71 -4.70 -3.81 -8.78
C LYS A 71 -5.99 -3.50 -8.06
N TRP A 72 -6.18 -2.30 -7.50
CA TRP A 72 -7.44 -1.94 -6.82
C TRP A 72 -8.68 -2.02 -7.71
N LYS A 73 -8.51 -1.94 -9.04
CA LYS A 73 -9.58 -2.14 -10.01
C LYS A 73 -9.96 -3.60 -10.26
N LYS A 74 -9.16 -4.56 -9.77
CA LYS A 74 -9.42 -6.00 -9.91
C LYS A 74 -10.17 -6.53 -8.68
N GLN A 75 -11.11 -7.43 -8.94
CA GLN A 75 -11.88 -8.08 -7.89
C GLN A 75 -10.96 -8.79 -6.88
N GLY A 76 -11.19 -8.56 -5.59
CA GLY A 76 -10.44 -9.17 -4.49
C GLY A 76 -9.17 -8.41 -4.10
N TYR A 77 -8.84 -7.30 -4.76
CA TYR A 77 -7.66 -6.47 -4.49
C TYR A 77 -8.01 -5.04 -4.11
N GLU A 78 -9.27 -4.70 -3.89
CA GLU A 78 -9.79 -3.34 -3.64
C GLU A 78 -9.16 -2.65 -2.42
N LYS A 79 -8.65 -3.45 -1.48
CA LYS A 79 -7.98 -3.03 -0.23
C LYS A 79 -6.48 -3.40 -0.18
N LEU A 80 -5.87 -3.75 -1.32
CA LEU A 80 -4.48 -4.19 -1.38
C LEU A 80 -3.52 -3.13 -0.82
N CYS A 81 -2.62 -3.53 0.08
CA CYS A 81 -1.69 -2.63 0.77
C CYS A 81 -0.48 -2.19 -0.07
N CYS A 82 0.12 -3.09 -0.87
CA CYS A 82 1.23 -2.79 -1.78
C CYS A 82 1.42 -3.91 -2.80
N VAL A 83 2.13 -3.62 -3.89
CA VAL A 83 2.38 -4.59 -4.97
C VAL A 83 3.30 -5.74 -4.51
N ARG A 84 4.20 -5.49 -3.56
CA ARG A 84 5.11 -6.53 -3.03
C ARG A 84 4.37 -7.68 -2.34
N CYS A 85 3.24 -7.40 -1.71
CA CYS A 85 2.46 -8.44 -0.99
C CYS A 85 1.80 -9.48 -1.92
N ILE A 86 1.79 -9.23 -3.23
CA ILE A 86 1.22 -10.12 -4.24
C ILE A 86 2.29 -10.63 -5.22
N GLN A 87 3.55 -10.29 -4.99
CA GLN A 87 4.67 -10.69 -5.84
C GLN A 87 5.24 -12.02 -5.32
N SER A 88 5.01 -13.10 -6.08
CA SER A 88 5.42 -14.46 -5.66
C SER A 88 6.94 -14.66 -5.57
N THR A 89 7.72 -13.83 -6.27
CA THR A 89 9.19 -13.84 -6.20
C THR A 89 9.74 -13.20 -4.92
N ASP A 90 8.93 -12.40 -4.22
CA ASP A 90 9.31 -11.76 -2.96
C ASP A 90 8.98 -12.65 -1.74
N MET A 91 8.47 -13.87 -1.99
CA MET A 91 8.06 -14.82 -0.96
C MET A 91 9.01 -16.02 -0.90
N ASN A 92 9.14 -16.63 0.28
CA ASN A 92 10.02 -17.78 0.49
C ASN A 92 9.60 -19.04 -0.27
N TYR A 93 8.30 -19.21 -0.52
CA TYR A 93 7.77 -20.37 -1.24
C TYR A 93 7.12 -19.93 -2.55
N LYS A 94 7.48 -20.61 -3.65
CA LYS A 94 6.92 -20.31 -4.97
C LYS A 94 5.40 -20.49 -4.95
N GLY A 95 4.67 -19.45 -5.38
CA GLY A 95 3.21 -19.44 -5.41
C GLY A 95 2.55 -19.06 -4.08
N SER A 96 3.32 -18.80 -3.02
CA SER A 96 2.76 -18.25 -1.79
C SER A 96 2.44 -16.76 -1.92
N THR A 97 1.53 -16.28 -1.07
CA THR A 97 1.16 -14.87 -0.94
C THR A 97 1.53 -14.38 0.46
N CYS A 98 1.64 -13.07 0.63
CA CYS A 98 1.92 -12.51 1.95
C CYS A 98 0.78 -12.82 2.93
N ILE A 99 1.09 -13.09 4.20
CA ILE A 99 0.08 -13.37 5.25
C ILE A 99 -1.01 -12.28 5.33
N CYS A 100 -0.68 -11.04 5.00
CA CYS A 100 -1.66 -9.96 4.98
C CYS A 100 -2.77 -10.13 3.92
N ARG A 101 -2.62 -11.03 2.95
CA ARG A 101 -3.64 -11.36 1.94
C ARG A 101 -4.57 -12.49 2.36
N VAL A 102 -4.27 -13.16 3.47
CA VAL A 102 -5.13 -14.22 4.03
C VAL A 102 -6.28 -13.54 4.77
N PRO A 103 -7.55 -13.86 4.43
CA PRO A 103 -8.71 -13.36 5.16
C PRO A 103 -8.62 -13.70 6.65
N LYS A 104 -9.06 -12.78 7.51
CA LYS A 104 -9.07 -12.96 8.96
C LYS A 104 -9.92 -14.16 9.40
N SER A 105 -10.95 -14.52 8.64
CA SER A 105 -11.77 -15.71 8.87
C SER A 105 -10.98 -17.01 8.79
N ASP A 106 -9.91 -17.02 8.00
CA ASP A 106 -9.08 -18.20 7.72
C ASP A 106 -7.85 -18.25 8.64
N LEU A 107 -7.63 -17.18 9.42
CA LEU A 107 -6.58 -17.11 10.42
C LEU A 107 -7.06 -17.70 11.75
N LYS A 108 -6.13 -18.30 12.49
CA LYS A 108 -6.41 -18.75 13.86
C LYS A 108 -6.78 -17.53 14.71
N VAL A 109 -7.80 -17.68 15.56
CA VAL A 109 -8.20 -16.62 16.49
C VAL A 109 -6.99 -16.17 17.32
N GLY A 110 -6.78 -14.86 17.41
CA GLY A 110 -5.64 -14.26 18.10
C GLY A 110 -4.36 -14.13 17.26
N THR A 111 -4.36 -14.54 15.99
CA THR A 111 -3.20 -14.33 15.10
C THR A 111 -3.00 -12.84 14.83
N LEU A 112 -1.86 -12.30 15.28
CA LEU A 112 -1.46 -10.93 14.95
C LEU A 112 -0.84 -10.90 13.54
N VAL A 113 -1.54 -10.28 12.59
CA VAL A 113 -1.03 -10.08 11.24
C VAL A 113 -0.15 -8.85 11.21
N GLU A 114 1.10 -9.02 10.80
CA GLU A 114 1.99 -7.91 10.52
C GLU A 114 2.89 -8.24 9.32
N CYS A 115 2.63 -7.56 8.20
CA CYS A 115 3.38 -7.77 6.97
C CYS A 115 4.82 -7.29 7.09
N SER A 116 5.79 -8.15 6.77
CA SER A 116 7.21 -7.78 6.71
C SER A 116 7.51 -6.67 5.69
N HIS A 117 6.77 -6.57 4.58
CA HIS A 117 7.05 -5.62 3.51
C HIS A 117 6.52 -4.20 3.77
N CYS A 118 5.38 -4.06 4.44
CA CYS A 118 4.72 -2.75 4.60
C CYS A 118 4.03 -2.53 5.95
N GLY A 119 4.09 -3.51 6.86
CA GLY A 119 3.51 -3.39 8.20
C GLY A 119 1.99 -3.29 8.23
N CYS A 120 1.29 -3.74 7.18
CA CYS A 120 -0.17 -3.82 7.19
C CYS A 120 -0.65 -5.02 8.03
N ARG A 121 -1.92 -4.96 8.48
CA ARG A 121 -2.54 -5.92 9.41
C ARG A 121 -3.71 -6.69 8.80
N GLY A 122 -3.64 -6.92 7.50
CA GLY A 122 -4.72 -7.46 6.69
C GLY A 122 -5.07 -6.51 5.55
N CYS A 123 -5.12 -7.06 4.34
CA CYS A 123 -5.46 -6.36 3.10
C CYS A 123 -6.25 -7.28 2.16
N ALA A 124 -6.79 -8.39 2.68
CA ALA A 124 -7.80 -9.16 1.97
C ALA A 124 -9.04 -8.27 1.77
N ALA A 125 -9.68 -8.38 0.61
CA ALA A 125 -10.84 -7.55 0.32
C ALA A 125 -12.07 -7.92 1.17
N SER A 126 -12.12 -9.17 1.64
CA SER A 126 -13.15 -9.74 2.50
C SER A 126 -13.03 -9.36 3.98
N ASP A 127 -11.90 -8.73 4.39
CA ASP A 127 -11.68 -8.25 5.76
C ASP A 127 -12.37 -6.92 6.08
#